data_AF-A0A7S3SYF6-F1
#
_entry.id   AF-A0A7S3SYF6-F1
#
_cell.length_a   1.000
_cell.length_b   1.000
_cell.length_c   1.000
_cell.angle_alpha   90.00
_cell.angle_beta   90.00
_cell.angle_gamma   90.00
#
_symmetry.space_group_name_H-M   'P 1'
#
loop_
_entity.id
_entity.type
_entity.pdbx_description
1 polymer ?
#
loop_
_entity_poly.entity_id
_entity_poly.type
_entity_poly.pdbx_seq_one_letter_code
_entity_poly.pdbx_strand_id
1 'polypeptide(L)'
;AHGFPWSEGPNSDAFGACGEKLLPECYSYLRLTLEGDLLDAGDHDIALCRVEEVFAPPPPPEGVHKLSYPPLSTSDLRNFGLITAQGRTVDPDAPKSVSEEPYPLYGNTGTSGSAIGTNG
;
A
#
# COMPACT_ATOMS: atom_id res chain seq x y z
N ALA A 1 -14.97 7.00 7.92
CA ALA A 1 -13.55 7.29 7.67
C ALA A 1 -12.82 5.96 7.49
N HIS A 2 -12.28 5.67 6.30
CA HIS A 2 -11.43 4.50 6.09
C HIS A 2 -10.00 4.87 6.52
N GLY A 3 -9.79 4.94 7.84
CA GLY A 3 -8.45 5.07 8.43
C GLY A 3 -7.93 3.67 8.70
N PHE A 4 -6.79 3.31 8.14
CA PHE A 4 -6.10 2.10 8.55
C PHE A 4 -5.75 2.20 10.04
N PRO A 5 -5.80 1.10 10.81
CA PRO A 5 -5.26 1.08 12.17
C PRO A 5 -3.73 1.11 12.07
N TRP A 6 -3.18 2.30 11.80
CA TRP A 6 -1.74 2.52 11.70
C TRP A 6 -1.04 1.94 12.92
N SER A 7 0.00 1.16 12.68
CA SER A 7 0.84 0.59 13.74
C SER A 7 2.02 1.52 13.99
N GLU A 8 2.49 1.60 15.22
CA GLU A 8 3.71 2.34 15.54
C GLU A 8 4.93 1.51 15.15
N GLY A 9 5.95 2.17 14.61
CA GLY A 9 7.25 1.55 14.35
C GLY A 9 8.05 1.27 15.62
N PRO A 10 9.01 0.33 15.56
CA PRO A 10 9.74 -0.16 16.73
C PRO A 10 10.58 0.91 17.45
N ASN A 11 10.83 2.06 16.81
CA ASN A 11 11.58 3.19 17.36
C ASN A 11 10.81 4.52 17.23
N SER A 12 9.50 4.52 17.54
CA SER A 12 8.65 5.71 17.55
C SER A 12 9.28 6.90 18.29
N ASP A 13 10.03 6.62 19.35
CA ASP A 13 10.59 7.62 20.26
C ASP A 13 11.87 8.28 19.71
N ALA A 14 12.53 7.67 18.73
CA ALA A 14 13.82 8.13 18.20
C ALA A 14 13.69 9.27 17.17
N PHE A 15 12.51 9.47 16.58
CA PHE A 15 12.28 10.42 15.49
C PHE A 15 11.35 11.60 15.85
N GLY A 16 11.17 11.86 17.14
CA GLY A 16 10.37 12.99 17.64
C GLY A 16 8.90 12.67 17.83
N ALA A 17 8.08 13.70 18.03
CA ALA A 17 6.72 13.62 18.59
C ALA A 17 5.66 12.91 17.70
N CYS A 18 6.04 12.32 16.56
CA CYS A 18 5.07 11.77 15.59
C CYS A 18 5.29 10.32 15.17
N GLY A 19 6.39 9.67 15.59
CA GLY A 19 6.65 8.24 15.33
C GLY A 19 6.61 7.80 13.85
N GLU A 20 7.11 6.60 13.56
CA GLU A 20 6.89 5.98 12.25
C GLU A 20 5.48 5.36 12.25
N LYS A 21 4.63 5.74 11.27
CA LYS A 21 3.30 5.13 11.06
C LYS A 21 3.39 4.05 10.00
N LEU A 22 3.08 2.82 10.39
CA LEU A 22 3.18 1.63 9.55
C LEU A 22 1.79 1.13 9.12
N LEU A 23 1.69 0.70 7.87
CA LEU A 23 0.52 -0.05 7.43
C LEU A 23 0.43 -1.36 8.22
N PRO A 24 -0.73 -1.73 8.77
CA PRO A 24 -0.87 -2.95 9.56
C PRO A 24 -0.73 -4.20 8.67
N GLU A 25 -0.32 -5.31 9.28
CA GLU A 25 -0.31 -6.65 8.67
C GLU A 25 0.57 -6.80 7.40
N CYS A 26 1.59 -5.94 7.22
CA CYS A 26 2.62 -6.18 6.22
C CYS A 26 3.50 -7.38 6.60
N TYR A 27 3.93 -8.16 5.59
CA TYR A 27 4.82 -9.31 5.80
C TYR A 27 6.17 -8.94 6.41
N SER A 28 6.69 -7.77 6.03
CA SER A 28 7.93 -7.21 6.56
C SER A 28 7.95 -5.71 6.37
N TYR A 29 8.79 -5.05 7.15
CA TYR A 29 9.04 -3.62 7.08
C TYR A 29 10.55 -3.38 6.94
N LEU A 30 10.89 -2.32 6.21
CA LEU A 30 12.26 -1.88 6.00
C LEU A 30 12.37 -0.44 6.46
N ARG A 31 13.35 -0.14 7.32
CA ARG A 31 13.77 1.23 7.56
C ARG A 31 14.89 1.58 6.57
N LEU A 32 14.68 2.66 5.85
CA LEU A 32 15.55 3.13 4.79
C LEU A 32 16.03 4.55 5.10
N THR A 33 17.32 4.80 4.92
CA THR A 33 17.90 6.15 4.90
C THR A 33 18.25 6.49 3.47
N LEU A 34 17.80 7.65 2.97
CA LEU A 34 18.18 8.14 1.64
C LEU A 34 19.68 8.46 1.62
N GLU A 35 20.39 7.92 0.63
CA GLU A 35 21.81 8.16 0.39
C GLU A 35 21.98 9.15 -0.74
N GLY A 36 22.32 10.40 -0.39
CA GLY A 36 22.46 11.48 -1.35
C GLY A 36 21.10 12.04 -1.80
N ASP A 37 21.02 12.44 -3.07
CA ASP A 37 19.84 13.06 -3.65
C ASP A 37 18.97 12.06 -4.41
N LEU A 38 17.70 12.41 -4.62
CA LEU A 38 16.82 11.69 -5.54
C LEU A 38 17.38 11.80 -6.97
N LEU A 39 17.43 10.67 -7.68
CA LEU A 39 17.88 10.61 -9.06
C LEU A 39 16.68 10.80 -9.99
N ASP A 40 16.78 11.76 -10.91
CA ASP A 40 15.80 11.96 -11.98
C ASP A 40 15.89 10.83 -13.01
N ALA A 41 14.79 10.12 -13.21
CA ALA A 41 14.64 9.04 -14.19
C ALA A 41 13.48 9.32 -15.16
N GLY A 42 13.27 10.60 -15.54
CA GLY A 42 12.24 11.03 -16.46
C GLY A 42 10.90 11.25 -15.76
N ASP A 43 9.95 10.33 -15.95
CA ASP A 43 8.63 10.42 -15.30
C ASP A 43 8.64 9.93 -13.83
N HIS A 44 9.81 9.52 -13.34
CA HIS A 44 10.00 8.92 -12.02
C HIS A 44 11.21 9.50 -11.31
N ASP A 45 11.12 9.55 -9.98
CA ASP A 45 12.25 9.83 -9.09
C ASP A 45 12.74 8.50 -8.50
N ILE A 46 14.04 8.24 -8.52
CA ILE A 46 14.66 7.06 -7.91
C ILE A 46 15.38 7.47 -6.64
N ALA A 47 15.02 6.85 -5.52
CA ALA A 47 15.74 6.96 -4.27
C ALA A 47 16.75 5.81 -4.15
N LEU A 48 18.03 6.14 -3.97
CA LEU A 48 19.01 5.17 -3.49
C LEU A 48 19.03 5.21 -1.97
N CYS A 49 18.68 4.10 -1.33
CA CYS A 49 18.59 4.05 0.12
C CYS A 49 19.53 2.98 0.71
N ARG A 50 20.13 3.29 1.86
CA ARG A 50 20.73 2.29 2.74
C ARG A 50 19.64 1.66 3.60
N VAL A 51 19.67 0.34 3.71
CA VAL A 51 18.82 -0.40 4.65
C VAL A 51 19.44 -0.27 6.05
N GLU A 52 18.74 0.40 6.95
CA GLU A 52 19.17 0.53 8.35
C GLU A 52 18.67 -0.64 9.19
N GLU A 53 17.42 -1.05 8.96
CA GLU A 53 16.77 -2.09 9.74
C GLU A 53 15.77 -2.87 8.89
N VAL A 54 15.66 -4.16 9.17
CA VAL A 54 14.61 -5.03 8.66
C VAL A 54 13.90 -5.62 9.86
N PHE A 55 12.59 -5.45 9.94
CA PHE A 55 11.80 -6.12 10.97
C PHE A 55 10.57 -6.78 10.35
N ALA A 56 10.30 -7.99 10.83
CA ALA A 56 9.11 -8.73 10.47
C ALA A 56 8.23 -8.85 11.72
N PRO A 57 6.90 -8.67 11.60
CA PRO A 57 6.01 -8.99 12.70
C PRO A 57 6.13 -10.48 13.05
N PRO A 58 5.88 -10.86 14.32
CA PRO A 58 5.87 -12.26 14.71
C PRO A 58 4.87 -13.04 13.86
N PRO A 59 5.15 -14.33 13.55
CA PRO A 59 4.19 -15.15 12.83
C PRO A 59 2.88 -15.21 13.63
N PRO A 60 1.72 -15.28 12.93
CA PRO A 60 0.45 -15.43 13.61
C PRO A 60 0.43 -16.74 14.43
N PRO A 61 -0.39 -16.81 15.49
CA PRO A 61 -0.57 -18.04 16.25
C PRO A 61 -0.93 -19.22 15.33
N GLU A 62 -0.44 -20.42 15.65
CA GLU A 62 -0.74 -21.62 14.88
C GLU A 62 -2.27 -21.81 14.70
N GLY A 63 -2.70 -22.06 13.47
CA GLY A 63 -4.12 -22.21 13.11
C GLY A 63 -4.81 -20.92 12.62
N VAL A 64 -4.16 -19.75 12.73
CA VAL A 64 -4.65 -18.49 12.15
C VAL A 64 -3.88 -18.18 10.87
N HIS A 65 -4.27 -18.81 9.76
CA HIS A 65 -3.65 -18.59 8.44
C HIS A 65 -4.30 -17.44 7.64
N LYS A 66 -5.27 -16.73 8.22
CA LYS A 66 -6.02 -15.70 7.51
C LYS A 66 -5.48 -14.34 7.90
N LEU A 67 -4.83 -13.65 6.96
CA LEU A 67 -4.65 -12.20 7.05
C LEU A 67 -6.03 -11.58 7.28
N SER A 68 -6.15 -10.64 8.23
CA SER A 68 -7.43 -9.96 8.47
C SER A 68 -7.80 -9.08 7.26
N TYR A 69 -6.78 -8.68 6.49
CA TYR A 69 -6.92 -7.90 5.26
C TYR A 69 -6.45 -8.67 4.02
N PRO A 70 -7.10 -8.48 2.87
CA PRO A 70 -6.56 -8.97 1.61
C PRO A 70 -5.18 -8.33 1.34
N PRO A 71 -4.30 -8.99 0.57
CA PRO A 71 -3.05 -8.40 0.14
C PRO A 71 -3.31 -7.02 -0.49
N LEU A 72 -2.59 -6.00 -0.02
CA LEU A 72 -2.75 -4.64 -0.53
C LEU A 72 -2.24 -4.57 -1.97
N SER A 73 -3.11 -4.13 -2.90
CA SER A 73 -2.68 -3.77 -4.25
C SER A 73 -2.43 -2.27 -4.36
N THR A 74 -1.57 -1.85 -5.30
CA THR A 74 -1.36 -0.43 -5.60
C THR A 74 -2.68 0.27 -5.97
N SER A 75 -3.60 -0.43 -6.62
CA SER A 75 -4.93 0.08 -6.94
C SER A 75 -5.75 0.35 -5.68
N ASP A 76 -5.72 -0.55 -4.70
CA ASP A 76 -6.40 -0.35 -3.42
C ASP A 76 -5.81 0.82 -2.65
N LEU A 77 -4.47 0.92 -2.59
CA LEU A 77 -3.79 2.04 -1.94
C LEU A 77 -4.18 3.40 -2.55
N ARG A 78 -4.35 3.47 -3.88
CA ARG A 78 -4.88 4.67 -4.57
C ARG A 78 -6.33 4.93 -4.20
N ASN A 79 -7.18 3.90 -4.20
CA ASN A 79 -8.60 4.03 -3.82
C ASN A 79 -8.76 4.50 -2.37
N PHE A 80 -7.83 4.12 -1.48
CA PHE A 80 -7.81 4.58 -0.08
C PHE A 80 -7.22 5.98 0.10
N GLY A 81 -6.67 6.57 -0.98
CA GLY A 81 -5.99 7.86 -0.95
C GLY A 81 -4.70 7.84 -0.13
N LEU A 82 -4.04 6.69 -0.05
CA LEU A 82 -2.75 6.54 0.63
C LEU A 82 -1.58 6.86 -0.30
N ILE A 83 -1.79 6.69 -1.61
CA ILE A 83 -0.84 7.07 -2.63
C ILE A 83 -1.56 7.77 -3.79
N THR A 84 -0.87 8.64 -4.53
CA THR A 84 -1.38 9.31 -5.72
C THR A 84 -1.49 8.36 -6.91
N ALA A 85 -2.08 8.81 -8.03
CA ALA A 85 -2.08 8.05 -9.27
C ALA A 85 -0.66 7.63 -9.72
N GLN A 86 0.31 8.52 -9.50
CA GLN A 86 1.74 8.31 -9.78
C GLN A 86 2.46 7.47 -8.71
N GLY A 87 1.76 7.01 -7.67
CA GLY A 87 2.32 6.17 -6.61
C GLY A 87 3.08 6.93 -5.52
N ARG A 88 2.96 8.27 -5.46
CA ARG A 88 3.57 9.07 -4.38
C ARG A 88 2.76 8.92 -3.11
N THR A 89 3.41 8.78 -1.95
CA THR A 89 2.72 8.69 -0.66
C THR A 89 1.97 9.99 -0.35
N VAL A 90 0.78 9.85 0.22
CA VAL A 90 -0.01 10.95 0.76
C VAL A 90 0.17 10.96 2.26
N ASP A 91 0.44 12.13 2.83
CA ASP A 91 0.52 12.29 4.29
C ASP A 91 -0.80 11.81 4.93
N PRO A 92 -0.77 10.80 5.82
CA PRO A 92 -1.97 10.25 6.43
C PRO A 92 -2.74 11.27 7.28
N ASP A 93 -2.08 12.35 7.74
CA ASP A 93 -2.68 13.43 8.52
C ASP A 93 -3.10 14.63 7.66
N ALA A 94 -2.73 14.65 6.38
CA ALA A 94 -3.15 15.73 5.48
C ALA A 94 -4.67 15.68 5.23
N PRO A 95 -5.32 16.86 5.09
CA PRO A 95 -6.74 16.92 4.75
C PRO A 95 -6.96 16.26 3.39
N LYS A 96 -7.70 15.13 3.38
CA LYS A 96 -8.03 14.43 2.14
C LYS A 96 -8.89 15.35 1.28
N SER A 97 -8.34 15.85 0.17
CA SER A 97 -9.17 16.50 -0.85
C SER A 97 -10.10 15.43 -1.42
N VAL A 98 -11.40 15.68 -1.31
CA VAL A 98 -12.42 14.81 -1.88
C VAL A 98 -12.32 14.96 -3.39
N SER A 99 -11.51 14.14 -4.06
CA SER A 99 -11.60 14.01 -5.51
C SER A 99 -12.88 13.22 -5.80
N GLU A 100 -13.90 13.94 -6.28
CA GLU A 100 -15.13 13.38 -6.80
C GLU A 100 -14.81 12.44 -7.97
N GLU A 101 -15.26 11.19 -7.83
CA GLU A 101 -15.54 10.14 -8.83
C GLU A 101 -14.91 8.80 -8.37
N PRO A 102 -15.73 7.83 -7.95
CA PRO A 102 -15.25 6.49 -7.66
C PRO A 102 -14.66 5.86 -8.93
N TYR A 103 -13.37 5.49 -8.89
CA TYR A 103 -12.76 4.75 -9.99
C TYR A 103 -13.58 3.49 -10.30
N PRO A 104 -13.89 3.22 -11.58
CA PRO A 104 -14.61 2.02 -11.93
C PRO A 104 -13.80 0.82 -11.45
N LEU A 105 -14.38 0.09 -10.50
CA LEU A 105 -13.92 -1.25 -10.13
C LEU A 105 -13.89 -2.04 -11.44
N TYR A 106 -12.69 -2.43 -11.89
CA TYR A 106 -12.54 -3.35 -13.01
C TYR A 106 -13.10 -4.71 -12.57
N GLY A 107 -14.43 -4.83 -12.69
CA GLY A 107 -15.13 -6.10 -12.62
C GLY A 107 -14.71 -6.90 -13.83
N ASN A 108 -13.92 -7.95 -13.59
CA ASN A 108 -13.69 -9.01 -14.54
C ASN A 108 -15.03 -9.71 -14.81
N THR A 109 -15.83 -9.16 -15.72
CA THR A 109 -17.03 -9.82 -16.24
C THR A 109 -16.57 -10.84 -17.26
N GLY A 110 -16.19 -12.01 -16.74
CA GLY A 110 -15.95 -13.19 -17.56
C GLY A 110 -17.15 -13.41 -18.48
N THR A 111 -16.99 -13.02 -19.74
CA THR A 111 -18.00 -13.22 -20.78
C THR A 111 -17.79 -14.63 -21.30
N SER A 112 -18.37 -15.63 -20.64
CA SER A 112 -18.44 -16.99 -21.15
C SER A 112 -19.52 -17.07 -22.25
N GLY A 113 -19.18 -16.53 -23.41
CA GLY A 113 -19.90 -16.81 -24.65
C GLY A 113 -19.58 -18.23 -25.11
N SER A 114 -20.44 -19.19 -24.79
CA SER A 114 -20.47 -20.48 -25.48
C SER A 114 -21.85 -20.69 -26.08
N ALA A 115 -21.99 -20.24 -27.33
CA ALA A 115 -23.11 -20.55 -28.20
C ALA A 115 -22.54 -21.14 -29.50
N ILE A 116 -22.58 -22.46 -29.61
CA ILE A 116 -22.56 -23.22 -30.86
C ILE A 116 -23.71 -24.20 -30.67
N GLY A 117 -24.87 -24.08 -31.32
CA GLY A 117 -25.05 -23.88 -32.75
C GLY A 117 -25.60 -25.20 -33.30
N THR A 118 -26.90 -25.43 -33.11
CA THR A 118 -27.67 -26.48 -33.79
C THR A 118 -27.79 -26.16 -35.27
N ASN A 119 -27.46 -27.12 -36.14
CA ASN A 119 -27.90 -27.13 -37.53
C ASN A 119 -27.99 -28.57 -38.03
N GLY A 120 -29.12 -28.90 -38.64
CA GLY A 120 -29.27 -29.95 -39.66
C GLY A 120 -29.55 -31.35 -39.16
#